data_AF-A0A8T5E986-F1
#
_entry.id   AF-A0A8T5E986-F1
#
_cell.length_a   1.000
_cell.length_b   1.000
_cell.length_c   1.000
_cell.angle_alpha   90.00
_cell.angle_beta   90.00
_cell.angle_gamma   90.00
#
_symmetry.space_group_name_H-M   'P 1'
#
loop_
_entity.id
_entity.type
_entity.pdbx_description
1 polymer ?
#
loop_
_entity_poly.entity_id
_entity_poly.type
_entity_poly.pdbx_seq_one_letter_code
_entity_poly.pdbx_strand_id
1 'polypeptide(L)'
;MATNPVQHILELRQQGLSDEVITQELTRKGMSPQDVGMAMEQADTPPMPGGGAPQMGNPAGGQDMPPGPGQAPMGPGQSAAAMPAEESNIYERVEAIVESMIDEKWDDLIAEVRKIVEWKDKIEEKQNSMMNDLEKLKEDFKTLHQGVLGKLEDYDHRMQDVGTELKAVGKVFKDVIPEFVDNVKELKDITRGAKRE
;
A
#
# COMPACT_ATOMS: atom_id res chain seq x y z
N MET A 1 -13.47 -18.45 -29.19
CA MET A 1 -12.28 -19.15 -28.68
C MET A 1 -12.58 -19.51 -27.23
N ALA A 2 -12.67 -20.80 -26.89
CA ALA A 2 -12.93 -21.21 -25.51
C ALA A 2 -11.63 -21.10 -24.72
N THR A 3 -11.44 -19.98 -24.03
CA THR A 3 -10.32 -19.78 -23.10
C THR A 3 -10.47 -20.78 -21.96
N ASN A 4 -9.48 -21.68 -21.81
CA ASN A 4 -9.46 -22.67 -20.75
C ASN A 4 -9.37 -21.93 -19.38
N PRO A 5 -10.38 -22.05 -18.50
CA PRO A 5 -10.43 -21.30 -17.24
C PRO A 5 -9.23 -21.61 -16.33
N VAL A 6 -8.74 -22.85 -16.36
CA VAL A 6 -7.57 -23.30 -15.59
C VAL A 6 -6.30 -22.55 -16.00
N GLN A 7 -6.11 -22.33 -17.30
CA GLN A 7 -4.95 -21.61 -17.84
C GLN A 7 -4.93 -20.15 -17.35
N HIS A 8 -6.11 -19.53 -17.30
CA HIS A 8 -6.28 -18.14 -16.89
C HIS A 8 -6.03 -17.95 -15.38
N ILE A 9 -6.46 -18.93 -14.57
CA ILE A 9 -6.19 -18.97 -13.12
C ILE A 9 -4.69 -19.07 -12.86
N LEU A 10 -3.99 -19.98 -13.56
CA LEU A 10 -2.55 -20.15 -13.42
C LEU A 10 -1.76 -18.89 -13.83
N GLU A 11 -2.21 -18.17 -14.85
CA GLU A 11 -1.59 -16.91 -15.29
C GLU A 11 -1.79 -15.79 -14.26
N LEU A 12 -3.01 -15.60 -13.76
CA LEU A 12 -3.30 -14.58 -12.74
C LEU A 12 -2.60 -14.89 -11.41
N ARG A 13 -2.46 -16.18 -11.07
CA ARG A 13 -1.71 -16.60 -9.87
C ARG A 13 -0.21 -16.36 -10.02
N GLN A 14 0.37 -16.55 -11.22
CA GLN A 14 1.77 -16.16 -11.50
C GLN A 14 2.00 -14.65 -11.39
N GLN A 15 0.97 -13.84 -11.61
CA GLN A 15 1.00 -12.39 -11.40
C GLN A 15 0.82 -12.00 -9.92
N GLY A 16 0.64 -12.96 -9.01
CA GLY A 16 0.53 -12.73 -7.57
C GLY A 16 -0.85 -12.27 -7.10
N LEU A 17 -1.90 -12.41 -7.91
CA LEU A 17 -3.27 -12.13 -7.48
C LEU A 17 -3.80 -13.22 -6.54
N SER A 18 -4.64 -12.81 -5.59
CA SER A 18 -5.31 -13.73 -4.67
C SER A 18 -6.49 -14.45 -5.36
N ASP A 19 -6.80 -15.65 -4.89
CA ASP A 19 -7.87 -16.51 -5.44
C ASP A 19 -9.26 -15.81 -5.44
N GLU A 20 -9.51 -14.92 -4.48
CA GLU A 20 -10.74 -14.13 -4.41
C GLU A 20 -10.84 -13.09 -5.54
N VAL A 21 -9.72 -12.41 -5.86
CA VAL A 21 -9.66 -11.45 -6.97
C VAL A 21 -9.74 -12.17 -8.32
N ILE A 22 -9.14 -13.36 -8.41
CA ILE A 22 -9.22 -14.23 -9.59
C ILE A 22 -10.68 -14.67 -9.83
N THR A 23 -11.39 -15.07 -8.77
CA THR A 23 -12.82 -15.46 -8.86
C THR A 23 -13.67 -14.31 -9.36
N GLN A 24 -13.47 -13.10 -8.83
CA GLN A 24 -14.21 -11.92 -9.27
C GLN A 24 -13.92 -11.57 -10.72
N GLU A 25 -12.67 -11.64 -11.17
CA GLU A 25 -12.29 -11.31 -12.55
C GLU A 25 -12.82 -12.34 -13.55
N LEU A 26 -12.85 -13.62 -13.21
CA LEU A 26 -13.40 -14.69 -14.05
C LEU A 26 -14.93 -14.63 -14.13
N THR A 27 -15.59 -14.35 -13.00
CA THR A 27 -17.04 -14.14 -12.96
C THR A 27 -17.44 -12.90 -13.77
N ARG A 28 -16.64 -11.82 -13.69
CA ARG A 28 -16.82 -10.60 -14.51
C ARG A 28 -16.65 -10.87 -16.01
N LYS A 29 -15.81 -11.84 -16.37
CA LYS A 29 -15.65 -12.34 -17.76
C LYS A 29 -16.77 -13.28 -18.22
N GLY A 30 -17.79 -13.49 -17.37
CA GLY A 30 -19.00 -14.25 -17.70
C GLY A 30 -18.89 -15.75 -17.48
N MET A 31 -17.88 -16.23 -16.75
CA MET A 31 -17.82 -17.64 -16.34
C MET A 31 -18.76 -17.91 -15.17
N SER A 32 -19.36 -19.10 -15.16
CA SER A 32 -20.25 -19.48 -14.06
C SER A 32 -19.43 -19.73 -12.78
N PRO A 33 -19.97 -19.42 -11.59
CA PRO A 33 -19.27 -19.69 -10.33
C PRO A 33 -18.89 -21.17 -10.15
N GLN A 34 -19.68 -22.08 -10.71
CA GLN A 34 -19.42 -23.52 -10.69
C GLN A 34 -18.20 -23.87 -11.56
N ASP A 35 -18.08 -23.30 -12.75
CA ASP A 35 -16.94 -23.52 -13.64
C ASP A 35 -15.64 -22.94 -13.06
N VAL A 36 -15.73 -21.77 -12.40
CA VAL A 36 -14.58 -21.14 -11.73
C VAL A 36 -14.09 -21.98 -10.56
N GLY A 37 -15.02 -22.53 -9.75
CA GLY A 37 -14.68 -23.42 -8.64
C GLY A 37 -13.98 -24.69 -9.09
N MET A 38 -14.54 -25.38 -10.10
CA MET A 38 -13.92 -26.57 -10.68
C MET A 38 -12.54 -26.28 -11.28
N ALA A 39 -12.38 -25.14 -11.95
CA ALA A 39 -11.13 -24.76 -12.57
C ALA A 39 -10.05 -24.36 -11.55
N MET A 40 -10.43 -23.77 -10.41
CA MET A 40 -9.50 -23.48 -9.31
C MET A 40 -9.01 -24.75 -8.62
N GLU A 41 -9.90 -25.69 -8.34
CA GLU A 41 -9.54 -26.99 -7.77
C GLU A 41 -8.60 -27.76 -8.71
N GLN A 42 -8.86 -27.69 -10.02
CA GLN A 42 -7.99 -28.29 -11.03
C GLN A 42 -6.63 -27.57 -11.19
N ALA A 43 -6.57 -26.26 -10.96
CA ALA A 43 -5.33 -25.49 -10.97
C ALA A 43 -4.48 -25.72 -9.70
N ASP A 44 -5.11 -26.08 -8.58
CA ASP A 44 -4.45 -26.40 -7.31
C ASP A 44 -3.91 -27.82 -7.25
N THR A 45 -4.47 -28.75 -8.03
CA THR A 45 -3.87 -30.07 -8.20
C THR A 45 -2.52 -29.96 -8.89
N PRO A 46 -1.40 -30.31 -8.21
CA PRO A 46 -0.09 -30.33 -8.85
C PRO A 46 -0.14 -31.28 -10.04
N PRO A 47 0.50 -30.96 -11.19
CA PRO A 47 0.60 -31.89 -12.29
C PRO A 47 1.34 -33.14 -11.80
N MET A 48 0.60 -34.22 -11.53
CA MET A 48 1.19 -35.49 -11.16
C MET A 48 2.10 -35.93 -12.32
N PRO A 49 3.38 -36.20 -12.08
CA PRO A 49 4.28 -36.71 -13.10
C PRO A 49 3.97 -38.21 -13.28
N GLY A 50 2.99 -38.52 -14.11
CA GLY A 50 2.62 -39.91 -14.41
C GLY A 50 1.18 -40.00 -14.85
N GLY A 51 0.97 -40.43 -16.10
CA GLY A 51 -0.32 -40.35 -16.78
C GLY A 51 -1.45 -41.14 -16.13
N GLY A 52 -2.67 -40.71 -16.43
CA GLY A 52 -3.89 -41.43 -16.11
C GLY A 52 -5.06 -40.46 -15.97
N ALA A 53 -5.88 -40.37 -17.01
CA ALA A 53 -7.14 -39.63 -16.97
C ALA A 53 -8.08 -40.18 -15.89
N PRO A 54 -8.82 -39.33 -15.14
CA PRO A 54 -9.87 -39.82 -14.25
C PRO A 54 -11.08 -40.24 -15.08
N GLN A 55 -11.34 -41.54 -15.07
CA GLN A 55 -12.51 -42.17 -15.65
C GLN A 55 -13.72 -41.91 -14.74
N MET A 56 -14.80 -41.34 -15.30
CA MET A 56 -16.11 -41.26 -14.64
C MET A 56 -16.57 -42.65 -14.20
N GLY A 57 -16.73 -42.85 -12.89
CA GLY A 57 -17.30 -44.05 -12.29
C GLY A 57 -18.81 -43.92 -12.10
N ASN A 58 -19.56 -44.61 -12.94
CA ASN A 58 -21.00 -44.85 -12.84
C ASN A 58 -21.27 -45.98 -11.82
N PRO A 59 -22.21 -45.88 -10.86
CA PRO A 59 -22.56 -47.02 -10.01
C PRO A 59 -23.71 -47.81 -10.63
N ALA A 60 -23.38 -48.96 -11.22
CA ALA A 60 -24.33 -50.01 -11.56
C ALA A 60 -23.73 -51.36 -11.15
N GLY A 61 -24.50 -52.17 -10.44
CA GLY A 61 -24.17 -53.58 -10.19
C GLY A 61 -24.31 -54.00 -8.73
N GLY A 62 -25.36 -54.77 -8.46
CA GLY A 62 -25.70 -55.28 -7.14
C GLY A 62 -24.89 -56.50 -6.70
N GLN A 63 -25.18 -56.95 -5.48
CA GLN A 63 -24.89 -58.31 -5.06
C GLN A 63 -25.78 -58.75 -3.89
N ASP A 64 -26.16 -60.02 -4.00
CA ASP A 64 -27.16 -60.81 -3.28
C ASP A 64 -27.00 -60.92 -1.75
N MET A 65 -28.14 -61.04 -1.05
CA MET A 65 -28.21 -61.73 0.24
C MET A 65 -29.45 -62.66 0.33
N PRO A 66 -29.32 -63.83 0.99
CA PRO A 66 -30.28 -64.94 0.96
C PRO A 66 -31.48 -64.81 1.94
N PRO A 67 -32.56 -65.59 1.73
CA PRO A 67 -33.86 -65.39 2.38
C PRO A 67 -33.99 -66.07 3.75
N GLY A 68 -34.58 -65.36 4.72
CA GLY A 68 -35.07 -65.90 5.99
C GLY A 68 -36.59 -66.12 5.98
N PRO A 69 -37.12 -67.22 6.52
CA PRO A 69 -38.55 -67.52 6.52
C PRO A 69 -39.27 -66.95 7.75
N GLY A 70 -40.40 -66.29 7.54
CA GLY A 70 -41.28 -65.84 8.62
C GLY A 70 -42.54 -65.14 8.11
N GLN A 71 -43.58 -65.93 7.82
CA GLN A 71 -44.93 -65.46 7.48
C GLN A 71 -45.68 -64.89 8.69
N ALA A 72 -46.40 -63.79 8.49
CA ALA A 72 -47.70 -63.52 9.13
C ALA A 72 -48.52 -62.54 8.26
N PRO A 73 -49.87 -62.61 8.27
CA PRO A 73 -50.72 -62.21 7.14
C PRO A 73 -51.22 -60.76 7.20
N MET A 74 -51.48 -60.21 6.01
CA MET A 74 -52.12 -58.92 5.75
C MET A 74 -53.55 -58.81 6.31
N GLY A 75 -53.85 -57.64 6.89
CA GLY A 75 -55.21 -57.11 7.03
C GLY A 75 -55.47 -55.99 6.01
N PRO A 76 -56.65 -55.93 5.37
CA PRO A 76 -56.99 -54.88 4.39
C PRO A 76 -57.77 -53.73 5.05
N GLY A 77 -57.50 -52.49 4.65
CA GLY A 77 -58.44 -51.38 4.90
C GLY A 77 -57.84 -49.98 5.03
N GLN A 78 -57.71 -49.32 3.88
CA GLN A 78 -57.69 -47.87 3.62
C GLN A 78 -57.99 -46.90 4.78
N SER A 79 -57.12 -45.91 4.97
CA SER A 79 -57.48 -44.49 4.95
C SER A 79 -56.21 -43.65 4.81
N ALA A 80 -56.04 -43.05 3.63
CA ALA A 80 -55.07 -42.00 3.38
C ALA A 80 -55.56 -40.66 3.98
N ALA A 81 -54.60 -39.74 4.13
CA ALA A 81 -54.77 -38.31 4.38
C ALA A 81 -54.88 -37.85 5.85
N ALA A 82 -53.71 -37.61 6.46
CA ALA A 82 -53.40 -36.34 7.14
C ALA A 82 -51.91 -36.32 7.54
N MET A 83 -51.05 -35.72 6.71
CA MET A 83 -49.80 -35.13 7.17
C MET A 83 -49.60 -33.78 6.47
N PRO A 84 -49.81 -32.68 7.20
CA PRO A 84 -49.09 -31.44 6.94
C PRO A 84 -48.38 -31.06 8.24
N ALA A 85 -47.12 -31.49 8.41
CA ALA A 85 -46.30 -31.08 9.56
C ALA A 85 -44.78 -31.08 9.30
N GLU A 86 -44.30 -31.46 8.12
CA GLU A 86 -42.87 -31.42 7.78
C GLU A 86 -42.44 -30.15 7.05
N GLU A 87 -43.32 -29.49 6.29
CA GLU A 87 -42.97 -28.24 5.60
C GLU A 87 -42.71 -27.09 6.58
N SER A 88 -43.52 -26.95 7.64
CA SER A 88 -43.35 -25.91 8.66
C SER A 88 -42.01 -26.03 9.42
N ASN A 89 -41.54 -27.25 9.68
CA ASN A 89 -40.24 -27.49 10.33
C ASN A 89 -39.04 -27.11 9.45
N ILE A 90 -39.15 -27.28 8.13
CA ILE A 90 -38.07 -26.92 7.20
C ILE A 90 -37.97 -25.40 7.09
N TYR A 91 -39.10 -24.69 7.01
CA TYR A 91 -39.10 -23.23 7.02
C TYR A 91 -38.60 -22.64 8.33
N GLU A 92 -39.01 -23.15 9.50
CA GLU A 92 -38.48 -22.71 10.80
C GLU A 92 -36.98 -22.97 10.94
N ARG A 93 -36.48 -24.09 10.42
CA ARG A 93 -35.04 -24.41 10.45
C ARG A 93 -34.25 -23.54 9.47
N VAL A 94 -34.81 -23.24 8.30
CA VAL A 94 -34.21 -22.31 7.34
C VAL A 94 -34.24 -20.89 7.89
N GLU A 95 -35.31 -20.47 8.55
CA GLU A 95 -35.42 -19.17 9.22
C GLU A 95 -34.40 -19.03 10.35
N ALA A 96 -34.25 -20.04 11.21
CA ALA A 96 -33.22 -20.06 12.24
C ALA A 96 -31.79 -20.03 11.68
N ILE A 97 -31.52 -20.75 10.57
CA ILE A 97 -30.21 -20.72 9.89
C ILE A 97 -29.97 -19.33 9.28
N VAL A 98 -30.96 -18.76 8.61
CA VAL A 98 -30.87 -17.45 7.98
C VAL A 98 -30.68 -16.34 9.02
N GLU A 99 -31.40 -16.39 10.14
CA GLU A 99 -31.29 -15.39 11.21
C GLU A 99 -29.92 -15.49 11.90
N SER A 100 -29.44 -16.70 12.19
CA SER A 100 -28.08 -16.89 12.71
C SER A 100 -26.99 -16.42 11.73
N MET A 101 -27.20 -16.59 10.43
CA MET A 101 -26.26 -16.17 9.39
C MET A 101 -26.31 -14.65 9.16
N ILE A 102 -27.48 -14.02 9.31
CA ILE A 102 -27.63 -12.56 9.24
C ILE A 102 -26.96 -11.91 10.45
N ASP A 103 -27.16 -12.44 11.66
CA ASP A 103 -26.51 -11.91 12.88
C ASP A 103 -24.99 -12.03 12.80
N GLU A 104 -24.46 -13.18 12.36
CA GLU A 104 -23.02 -13.37 12.17
C GLU A 104 -22.45 -12.35 11.16
N LYS A 105 -23.14 -12.16 10.02
CA LYS A 105 -22.72 -11.18 9.01
C LYS A 105 -22.90 -9.73 9.47
N TRP A 106 -23.88 -9.46 10.32
CA TRP A 106 -24.09 -8.15 10.90
C TRP A 106 -22.97 -7.82 11.90
N ASP A 107 -22.57 -8.78 12.73
CA ASP A 107 -21.45 -8.61 13.65
C ASP A 107 -20.12 -8.43 12.93
N ASP A 108 -19.86 -9.21 11.86
CA ASP A 108 -18.71 -9.02 10.97
C ASP A 108 -18.69 -7.60 10.37
N LEU A 109 -19.82 -7.13 9.86
CA LEU A 109 -19.96 -5.80 9.26
C LEU A 109 -19.72 -4.70 10.29
N ILE A 110 -20.27 -4.83 11.50
CA ILE A 110 -20.05 -3.86 12.58
C ILE A 110 -18.58 -3.85 13.00
N ALA A 111 -17.92 -5.01 13.03
CA ALA A 111 -16.49 -5.09 13.30
C ALA A 111 -15.65 -4.38 12.24
N GLU A 112 -16.00 -4.51 10.95
CA GLU A 112 -15.34 -3.79 9.87
C GLU A 112 -15.59 -2.28 9.92
N VAL A 113 -16.83 -1.85 10.19
CA VAL A 113 -17.16 -0.43 10.36
C VAL A 113 -16.37 0.19 11.51
N ARG A 114 -16.21 -0.53 12.64
CA ARG A 114 -15.37 -0.07 13.75
C ARG A 114 -13.92 0.14 13.34
N LYS A 115 -13.34 -0.78 12.55
CA LYS A 115 -11.98 -0.61 12.00
C LYS A 115 -11.87 0.62 11.11
N ILE A 116 -12.90 0.91 10.31
CA ILE A 116 -12.93 2.12 9.46
C ILE A 116 -13.01 3.39 10.30
N VAL A 117 -13.79 3.40 11.39
CA VAL A 117 -13.87 4.54 12.31
C VAL A 117 -12.52 4.79 12.98
N GLU A 118 -11.87 3.75 13.51
CA GLU A 118 -10.53 3.89 14.11
C GLU A 118 -9.49 4.39 13.08
N TRP A 119 -9.59 3.92 11.85
CA TRP A 119 -8.72 4.39 10.76
C TRP A 119 -8.99 5.86 10.41
N LYS A 120 -10.25 6.27 10.34
CA LYS A 120 -10.67 7.66 10.14
C LYS A 120 -10.09 8.55 11.24
N ASP A 121 -10.23 8.16 12.50
CA ASP A 121 -9.74 8.96 13.63
C ASP A 121 -8.21 9.12 13.58
N LYS A 122 -7.47 8.05 13.25
CA LYS A 122 -6.01 8.11 13.04
C LYS A 122 -5.62 9.02 11.88
N ILE A 123 -6.39 9.03 10.80
CA ILE A 123 -6.15 9.94 9.66
C ILE A 123 -6.45 11.38 10.05
N GLU A 124 -7.55 11.65 10.75
CA GLU A 124 -7.89 13.00 11.21
C GLU A 124 -6.82 13.54 12.16
N GLU A 125 -6.32 12.72 13.09
CA GLU A 125 -5.20 13.08 13.96
C GLU A 125 -3.93 13.40 13.16
N LYS A 126 -3.55 12.52 12.21
CA LYS A 126 -2.37 12.73 11.38
C LYS A 126 -2.51 13.96 10.47
N GLN A 127 -3.71 14.21 9.95
CA GLN A 127 -4.03 15.38 9.14
C GLN A 127 -3.87 16.66 9.97
N ASN A 128 -4.41 16.68 11.19
CA ASN A 128 -4.28 17.82 12.09
C ASN A 128 -2.80 18.07 12.46
N SER A 129 -2.04 17.01 12.75
CA SER A 129 -0.59 17.14 12.97
C SER A 129 0.12 17.72 11.76
N MET A 130 -0.16 17.23 10.55
CA MET A 130 0.43 17.76 9.32
C MET A 130 0.11 19.24 9.09
N MET A 131 -1.12 19.66 9.36
CA MET A 131 -1.51 21.07 9.23
C MET A 131 -0.73 21.95 10.21
N ASN A 132 -0.59 21.50 11.46
CA ASN A 132 0.20 22.21 12.47
C ASN A 132 1.69 22.28 12.09
N ASP A 133 2.25 21.19 11.57
CA ASP A 133 3.65 21.15 11.14
C ASP A 133 3.91 22.04 9.92
N LEU A 134 2.95 22.13 8.99
CA LEU A 134 3.02 23.07 7.87
C LEU A 134 2.95 24.53 8.32
N GLU A 135 2.14 24.83 9.34
CA GLU A 135 2.06 26.17 9.90
C GLU A 135 3.37 26.57 10.59
N LYS A 136 3.96 25.67 11.39
CA LYS A 136 5.29 25.87 11.97
C LYS A 136 6.37 26.04 10.90
N LEU A 137 6.37 25.19 9.86
CA LEU A 137 7.33 25.29 8.77
C LEU A 137 7.23 26.64 8.04
N LYS A 138 6.01 27.16 7.87
CA LYS A 138 5.77 28.48 7.30
C LYS A 138 6.32 29.60 8.19
N GLU A 139 6.16 29.48 9.50
CA GLU A 139 6.71 30.44 10.48
C GLU A 139 8.26 30.40 10.50
N ASP A 140 8.83 29.20 10.54
CA ASP A 140 10.28 28.98 10.47
C ASP A 140 10.87 29.53 9.17
N PHE A 141 10.19 29.29 8.03
CA PHE A 141 10.61 29.85 6.75
C PHE A 141 10.58 31.38 6.75
N LYS A 142 9.53 31.99 7.33
CA LYS A 142 9.44 33.45 7.43
C LYS A 142 10.57 34.02 8.30
N THR A 143 10.85 33.39 9.43
CA THR A 143 11.94 33.77 10.34
C THR A 143 13.30 33.62 9.68
N LEU A 144 13.54 32.50 8.99
CA LEU A 144 14.75 32.26 8.23
C LEU A 144 14.91 33.28 7.11
N HIS A 145 13.85 33.55 6.35
CA HIS A 145 13.89 34.52 5.25
C HIS A 145 14.24 35.92 5.75
N GLN A 146 13.62 36.37 6.85
CA GLN A 146 13.96 37.64 7.50
C GLN A 146 15.41 37.65 8.00
N GLY A 147 15.87 36.58 8.63
CA GLY A 147 17.25 36.47 9.11
C GLY A 147 18.29 36.45 7.99
N VAL A 148 17.98 35.81 6.86
CA VAL A 148 18.84 35.79 5.67
C VAL A 148 18.87 37.15 5.00
N LEU A 149 17.72 37.82 4.86
CA LEU A 149 17.68 39.18 4.30
C LEU A 149 18.51 40.15 5.14
N GLY A 150 18.34 40.12 6.47
CA GLY A 150 19.12 40.96 7.38
C GLY A 150 20.62 40.68 7.31
N LYS A 151 21.03 39.40 7.28
CA LYS A 151 22.45 39.05 7.10
C LYS A 151 23.01 39.49 5.75
N LEU A 152 22.20 39.50 4.70
CA LEU A 152 22.59 39.95 3.38
C LEU A 152 22.76 41.47 3.34
N GLU A 153 21.85 42.22 3.96
CA GLU A 153 21.98 43.67 4.13
C GLU A 153 23.22 44.03 4.96
N ASP A 154 23.46 43.35 6.08
CA ASP A 154 24.67 43.52 6.88
C ASP A 154 25.95 43.21 6.08
N TYR A 155 25.89 42.20 5.20
CA TYR A 155 27.00 41.84 4.34
C TYR A 155 27.26 42.92 3.29
N ASP A 156 26.21 43.46 2.65
CA ASP A 156 26.35 44.56 1.69
C ASP A 156 26.96 45.80 2.37
N HIS A 157 26.47 46.17 3.55
CA HIS A 157 27.00 47.31 4.30
C HIS A 157 28.47 47.11 4.67
N ARG A 158 28.85 45.94 5.20
CA ARG A 158 30.26 45.62 5.48
C ARG A 158 31.12 45.67 4.22
N MET A 159 30.59 45.24 3.08
CA MET A 159 31.35 45.27 1.83
C MET A 159 31.54 46.69 1.29
N GLN A 160 30.57 47.58 1.51
CA GLN A 160 30.71 49.02 1.24
C GLN A 160 31.75 49.67 2.14
N ASP A 161 31.74 49.35 3.44
CA ASP A 161 32.72 49.87 4.41
C ASP A 161 34.14 49.41 4.04
N VAL A 162 34.31 48.11 3.74
CA VAL A 162 35.58 47.55 3.24
C VAL A 162 36.00 48.23 1.94
N GLY A 163 35.08 48.53 1.03
CA GLY A 163 35.39 49.27 -0.20
C GLY A 163 35.89 50.69 0.07
N THR A 164 35.41 51.32 1.14
CA THR A 164 35.81 52.67 1.56
C THR A 164 37.18 52.64 2.23
N GLU A 165 37.42 51.67 3.12
CA GLU A 165 38.72 51.43 3.74
C GLU A 165 39.78 51.08 2.69
N LEU A 166 39.46 50.21 1.73
CA LEU A 166 40.36 49.82 0.66
C LEU A 166 40.75 51.02 -0.21
N LYS A 167 39.81 51.94 -0.48
CA LYS A 167 40.11 53.21 -1.18
C LYS A 167 41.05 54.10 -0.36
N ALA A 168 40.83 54.19 0.96
CA ALA A 168 41.71 54.96 1.85
C ALA A 168 43.11 54.36 1.90
N VAL A 169 43.23 53.03 2.05
CA VAL A 169 44.49 52.30 1.98
C VAL A 169 45.17 52.53 0.63
N GLY A 170 44.42 52.45 -0.48
CA GLY A 170 44.95 52.72 -1.81
C GLY A 170 45.51 54.14 -1.97
N LYS A 171 44.87 55.14 -1.34
CA LYS A 171 45.36 56.52 -1.31
C LYS A 171 46.66 56.64 -0.49
N VAL A 172 46.69 56.07 0.71
CA VAL A 172 47.90 56.05 1.55
C VAL A 172 49.05 55.36 0.82
N PHE A 173 48.78 54.23 0.17
CA PHE A 173 49.80 53.50 -0.59
C PHE A 173 50.34 54.33 -1.75
N LYS A 174 49.49 55.09 -2.43
CA LYS A 174 49.88 56.01 -3.51
C LYS A 174 50.77 57.16 -3.00
N ASP A 175 50.53 57.63 -1.78
CA ASP A 175 51.31 58.72 -1.17
C ASP A 175 52.65 58.20 -0.60
N VAL A 176 52.65 56.99 -0.02
CA VAL A 176 53.81 56.40 0.68
C VAL A 176 54.80 55.71 -0.26
N ILE A 177 54.35 55.08 -1.36
CA ILE A 177 55.26 54.42 -2.32
C ILE A 177 56.34 55.37 -2.86
N PRO A 178 56.00 56.56 -3.37
CA PRO A 178 56.99 57.50 -3.91
C PRO A 178 58.02 57.91 -2.85
N GLU A 179 57.56 58.21 -1.63
CA GLU A 179 58.41 58.61 -0.50
C GLU A 179 59.39 57.49 -0.11
N PHE A 180 58.94 56.24 -0.06
CA PHE A 180 59.84 55.10 0.14
C PHE A 180 60.87 54.94 -0.98
N VAL A 181 60.44 55.08 -2.25
CA VAL A 181 61.33 54.95 -3.41
C VAL A 181 62.39 56.04 -3.38
N ASP A 182 62.03 57.27 -3.04
CA ASP A 182 62.95 58.39 -2.96
C ASP A 182 63.90 58.27 -1.76
N ASN A 183 63.41 57.87 -0.58
CA ASN A 183 64.25 57.56 0.58
C ASN A 183 65.27 56.45 0.29
N VAL A 184 64.87 55.39 -0.43
CA VAL A 184 65.78 54.30 -0.84
C VAL A 184 66.83 54.79 -1.85
N LYS A 185 66.48 55.71 -2.77
CA LYS A 185 67.45 56.33 -3.66
C LYS A 185 68.46 57.18 -2.89
N GLU A 186 68.00 58.02 -1.96
CA GLU A 186 68.88 58.83 -1.11
C GLU A 186 69.83 57.97 -0.28
N LEU A 187 69.34 56.89 0.35
CA LEU A 187 70.16 55.91 1.07
C LEU A 187 71.22 55.27 0.16
N LYS A 188 70.85 54.92 -1.08
CA LYS A 188 71.79 54.37 -2.07
C LYS A 188 72.87 55.39 -2.46
N ASP A 189 72.52 56.66 -2.56
CA ASP A 189 73.46 57.73 -2.90
C ASP A 189 74.40 58.06 -1.74
N ILE A 190 73.89 58.13 -0.50
CA ILE A 190 74.71 58.26 0.73
C ILE A 190 75.68 57.08 0.84
N THR A 191 75.20 55.85 0.64
CA THR A 191 76.05 54.65 0.69
C THR A 191 77.13 54.67 -0.39
N ARG A 192 76.84 55.19 -1.59
CA ARG A 192 77.85 55.37 -2.65
C ARG A 192 78.86 56.45 -2.31
N GLY A 193 78.43 57.55 -1.70
CA GLY A 193 79.31 58.60 -1.21
C GLY A 193 80.28 58.08 -0.15
N ALA A 194 79.75 57.40 0.87
CA ALA A 194 80.53 56.83 1.97
C ALA A 194 81.50 55.71 1.54
N LYS A 195 81.31 55.11 0.35
CA LYS A 195 82.19 54.06 -0.19
C LYS A 195 83.30 54.62 -1.10
N ARG A 196 83.33 55.93 -1.34
CA ARG A 196 84.33 56.61 -2.19
C ARG A 196 85.37 57.42 -1.39
N GLU A 197 85.14 57.64 -0.10
CA GLU A 197 86.17 58.02 0.87
C GLU A 197 86.82 56.77 1.48
#